data_AF-A0A0S2LQD0-F1
#
_entry.id   AF-A0A0S2LQD0-F1
#
_cell.length_a   1.000
_cell.length_b   1.000
_cell.length_c   1.000
_cell.angle_alpha   90.00
_cell.angle_beta   90.00
_cell.angle_gamma   90.00
#
_symmetry.space_group_name_H-M   'P 1'
#
loop_
_entity.id
_entity.type
_entity.pdbx_description
1 polymer ?
#
loop_
_entity_poly.entity_id
_entity_poly.type
_entity_poly.pdbx_seq_one_letter_code
_entity_poly.pdbx_strand_id
1 'polypeptide(L)'
;MSQAALKRPKRNGKPRKWRKCHEYVQWKKQVSSTYEHKCAVTGLSADEAGPLVAHHLYGVNKHPHLTYIVENGILLTKEIHILFHNTYSYHNNTLEQLLEFLTRLLIKQSQESMPISSQVNLERLEGSETRAYDPARIMKLHERLGGIKSNLNKIPIQNTVLNQSLGPIDDSDSESDSEEN
;
A
#
# COMPACT_ATOMS: atom_id res chain seq x y z
N MET A 1 1.38 -9.33 -15.44
CA MET A 1 0.64 -9.31 -14.15
C MET A 1 1.52 -9.93 -13.09
N SER A 2 1.47 -9.45 -11.84
CA SER A 2 2.35 -9.98 -10.80
C SER A 2 1.86 -11.31 -10.23
N GLN A 3 2.78 -12.10 -9.66
CA GLN A 3 2.47 -13.38 -9.01
C GLN A 3 1.45 -13.21 -7.88
N ALA A 4 1.53 -12.10 -7.13
CA ALA A 4 0.56 -11.77 -6.09
C ALA A 4 -0.84 -11.48 -6.66
N ALA A 5 -0.93 -10.86 -7.84
CA ALA A 5 -2.20 -10.59 -8.50
C ALA A 5 -2.86 -11.87 -9.05
N LEU A 6 -2.05 -12.85 -9.50
CA LEU A 6 -2.54 -14.15 -9.97
C LEU A 6 -3.16 -14.98 -8.85
N LYS A 7 -2.65 -14.87 -7.62
CA LYS A 7 -3.17 -15.57 -6.43
C LYS A 7 -4.45 -14.94 -5.86
N ARG A 8 -4.94 -13.84 -6.44
CA ARG A 8 -6.13 -13.15 -5.94
C ARG A 8 -7.40 -13.91 -6.36
N PRO A 9 -8.38 -14.10 -5.47
CA PRO A 9 -9.66 -14.67 -5.87
C PRO A 9 -10.30 -13.83 -6.99
N LYS A 10 -10.82 -14.51 -8.02
CA LYS A 10 -11.52 -13.86 -9.13
C LYS A 10 -12.81 -13.24 -8.59
N ARG A 11 -13.05 -11.96 -8.88
CA ARG A 11 -14.23 -11.21 -8.43
C ARG A 11 -15.04 -10.63 -9.59
N ASN A 12 -14.86 -11.15 -10.81
CA ASN A 12 -15.55 -10.71 -12.03
C ASN A 12 -15.53 -9.18 -12.22
N GLY A 13 -14.43 -8.53 -11.81
CA GLY A 13 -14.27 -7.07 -11.87
C GLY A 13 -15.08 -6.25 -10.85
N LYS A 14 -15.90 -6.87 -9.99
CA LYS A 14 -16.71 -6.14 -8.99
C LYS A 14 -15.81 -5.59 -7.86
N PRO A 15 -15.77 -4.26 -7.66
CA PRO A 15 -15.06 -3.68 -6.52
C PRO A 15 -15.77 -4.05 -5.21
N ARG A 16 -15.01 -4.14 -4.10
CA ARG A 16 -15.59 -4.39 -2.76
C ARG A 16 -16.61 -3.30 -2.42
N LYS A 17 -17.76 -3.67 -1.86
CA LYS A 17 -18.89 -2.75 -1.56
C LYS A 17 -18.46 -1.54 -0.74
N TRP A 18 -17.64 -1.75 0.30
CA TRP A 18 -17.10 -0.69 1.16
C TRP A 18 -16.19 0.31 0.45
N ARG A 19 -15.66 0.01 -0.76
CA ARG A 19 -14.89 0.97 -1.56
C ARG A 19 -15.75 1.95 -2.35
N LYS A 20 -17.07 1.77 -2.33
CA LYS A 20 -18.04 2.68 -2.98
C LYS A 20 -18.65 3.68 -2.00
N CYS A 21 -18.45 3.50 -0.69
CA CYS A 21 -19.06 4.37 0.31
C CYS A 21 -18.38 5.74 0.37
N HIS A 22 -19.10 6.72 0.90
CA HIS A 22 -18.61 8.10 1.02
C HIS A 22 -17.36 8.19 1.89
N GLU A 23 -17.32 7.43 2.98
CA GLU A 23 -16.23 7.36 3.95
C GLU A 23 -14.93 6.91 3.29
N TYR A 24 -14.99 5.92 2.39
CA TYR A 24 -13.80 5.50 1.64
C TYR A 24 -13.29 6.58 0.69
N VAL A 25 -14.21 7.29 0.03
CA VAL A 25 -13.85 8.40 -0.87
C VAL A 25 -13.21 9.53 -0.08
N GLN A 26 -13.77 9.88 1.09
CA GLN A 26 -13.20 10.91 1.96
C GLN A 26 -11.85 10.50 2.53
N TRP A 27 -11.72 9.27 3.03
CA TRP A 27 -10.45 8.74 3.52
C TRP A 27 -9.36 8.85 2.46
N LYS A 28 -9.62 8.45 1.20
CA LYS A 28 -8.65 8.61 0.11
C LYS A 28 -8.25 10.06 -0.11
N LYS A 29 -9.20 11.00 -0.08
CA LYS A 29 -8.92 12.44 -0.25
C LYS A 29 -8.04 12.97 0.89
N GLN A 30 -8.36 12.60 2.13
CA GLN A 30 -7.61 13.01 3.32
C GLN A 30 -6.19 12.43 3.33
N VAL A 31 -6.02 11.17 2.97
CA VAL A 31 -4.70 10.56 2.78
C VAL A 31 -3.91 11.31 1.71
N SER A 32 -4.51 11.57 0.53
CA SER A 32 -3.82 12.32 -0.52
C SER A 32 -3.39 13.72 -0.07
N SER A 33 -4.27 14.43 0.64
CA SER A 33 -3.99 15.79 1.16
C SER A 33 -2.88 15.78 2.22
N THR A 34 -2.86 14.77 3.09
CA THR A 34 -1.82 14.58 4.13
C THR A 34 -0.40 14.44 3.56
N TYR A 35 -0.29 13.98 2.31
CA TYR A 35 0.97 13.83 1.60
C TYR A 35 1.15 14.86 0.48
N GLU A 36 0.39 15.97 0.49
CA GLU A 36 0.48 17.04 -0.51
C GLU A 36 0.37 16.51 -1.95
N HIS A 37 -0.44 15.46 -2.16
CA HIS A 37 -0.59 14.80 -3.47
C HIS A 37 0.73 14.28 -4.06
N LYS A 38 1.70 13.92 -3.21
CA LYS A 38 2.99 13.36 -3.58
C LYS A 38 3.18 11.99 -2.95
N CYS A 39 3.85 11.09 -3.66
CA CYS A 39 4.20 9.80 -3.10
C CYS A 39 5.06 9.99 -1.83
N ALA A 40 4.71 9.27 -0.77
CA ALA A 40 5.44 9.30 0.50
C ALA A 40 6.91 8.92 0.32
N VAL A 41 7.19 7.94 -0.55
CA VAL A 41 8.52 7.36 -0.77
C VAL A 41 9.37 8.21 -1.72
N THR A 42 8.84 8.58 -2.88
CA THR A 42 9.62 9.30 -3.90
C THR A 42 9.51 10.82 -3.80
N GLY A 43 8.43 11.35 -3.20
CA GLY A 43 8.13 12.77 -3.21
C GLY A 43 7.57 13.31 -4.51
N LEU A 44 7.32 12.43 -5.49
CA LEU A 44 6.86 12.80 -6.81
C LEU A 44 5.34 12.80 -6.88
N SER A 45 4.80 13.73 -7.65
CA SER A 45 3.38 13.85 -7.98
C SER A 45 2.93 12.81 -9.00
N ALA A 46 1.62 12.79 -9.28
CA ALA A 46 1.06 11.92 -10.30
C ALA A 46 1.57 12.24 -11.72
N ASP A 47 1.87 13.51 -12.00
CA ASP A 47 2.35 13.96 -13.31
C ASP A 47 3.81 13.53 -13.55
N GLU A 48 4.61 13.45 -12.48
CA GLU A 48 6.02 13.09 -12.56
C GLU A 48 6.25 11.57 -12.55
N ALA A 49 5.42 10.81 -11.82
CA ALA A 49 5.66 9.39 -11.55
C ALA A 49 4.49 8.46 -11.88
N GLY A 50 3.44 8.98 -12.51
CA GLY A 50 2.23 8.24 -12.82
C GLY A 50 1.27 8.11 -11.62
N PRO A 51 0.20 7.31 -11.76
CA PRO A 51 -0.93 7.35 -10.83
C PRO A 51 -0.54 7.08 -9.37
N LEU A 52 -1.11 7.87 -8.46
CA LEU A 52 -0.99 7.68 -7.02
C LEU A 52 -2.13 6.82 -6.47
N VAL A 53 -1.81 6.02 -5.46
CA VAL A 53 -2.73 5.07 -4.82
C VAL A 53 -2.60 5.20 -3.30
N ALA A 54 -3.74 5.41 -2.63
CA ALA A 54 -3.81 5.31 -1.18
C ALA A 54 -3.78 3.83 -0.76
N HIS A 55 -2.82 3.48 0.07
CA HIS A 55 -2.61 2.15 0.61
C HIS A 55 -2.88 2.12 2.12
N HIS A 56 -3.49 1.06 2.61
CA HIS A 56 -3.71 0.85 4.04
C HIS A 56 -2.47 0.22 4.68
N LEU A 57 -1.96 0.82 5.77
CA LEU A 57 -0.81 0.30 6.53
C LEU A 57 -1.16 -1.05 7.18
N TYR A 58 -2.30 -1.11 7.87
CA TYR A 58 -2.91 -2.34 8.36
C TYR A 58 -4.06 -2.75 7.45
N GLY A 59 -3.99 -3.96 6.91
CA GLY A 59 -4.97 -4.49 5.98
C GLY A 59 -6.38 -4.53 6.56
N VAL A 60 -7.35 -4.02 5.80
CA VAL A 60 -8.79 -3.94 6.16
C VAL A 60 -9.36 -5.30 6.58
N ASN A 61 -8.86 -6.39 6.00
CA ASN A 61 -9.34 -7.74 6.28
C ASN A 61 -8.98 -8.23 7.70
N LYS A 62 -7.98 -7.64 8.34
CA LYS A 62 -7.61 -7.93 9.74
C LYS A 62 -7.98 -6.79 10.69
N HIS A 63 -8.00 -5.56 10.19
CA HIS A 63 -8.22 -4.36 10.99
C HIS A 63 -9.34 -3.48 10.40
N PRO A 64 -10.59 -3.97 10.34
CA PRO A 64 -11.69 -3.22 9.72
C PRO A 64 -11.98 -1.89 10.44
N HIS A 65 -11.74 -1.82 11.76
CA HIS A 65 -11.87 -0.59 12.56
C HIS A 65 -10.88 0.51 12.16
N LEU A 66 -9.81 0.19 11.42
CA LEU A 66 -8.83 1.17 10.93
C LEU A 66 -9.08 1.61 9.48
N THR A 67 -10.15 1.13 8.83
CA THR A 67 -10.37 1.31 7.38
C THR A 67 -10.42 2.78 6.94
N TYR A 68 -10.99 3.64 7.78
CA TYR A 68 -11.21 5.06 7.48
C TYR A 68 -10.36 5.99 8.34
N ILE A 69 -9.42 5.43 9.12
CA ILE A 69 -8.46 6.22 9.91
C ILE A 69 -7.38 6.74 8.95
N VAL A 70 -7.19 8.06 8.90
CA VAL A 70 -6.28 8.72 7.95
C VAL A 70 -4.84 8.31 8.21
N GLU A 71 -4.47 8.15 9.48
CA GLU A 71 -3.15 7.68 9.93
C GLU A 71 -2.86 6.25 9.49
N ASN A 72 -3.88 5.44 9.22
CA ASN A 72 -3.72 4.09 8.65
C ASN A 72 -3.54 4.12 7.11
N GLY A 73 -3.39 5.30 6.51
CA GLY A 73 -3.19 5.46 5.08
C GLY A 73 -1.80 6.01 4.72
N ILE A 74 -1.26 5.54 3.60
CA ILE A 74 -0.05 6.09 2.97
C ILE A 74 -0.30 6.28 1.47
N LEU A 75 0.22 7.38 0.90
CA LEU A 75 0.12 7.65 -0.53
C LEU A 75 1.35 7.15 -1.29
N LEU A 76 1.16 6.25 -2.25
CA LEU A 76 2.24 5.62 -3.01
C LEU A 76 2.05 5.80 -4.52
N THR A 77 3.12 5.76 -5.31
CA THR A 77 2.98 5.54 -6.75
C THR A 77 2.44 4.14 -7.00
N LYS A 78 1.71 3.95 -8.12
CA LYS A 78 1.18 2.65 -8.52
C LYS A 78 2.28 1.59 -8.62
N GLU A 79 3.47 1.97 -9.08
CA GLU A 79 4.62 1.08 -9.19
C GLU A 79 5.09 0.57 -7.82
N ILE A 80 5.35 1.47 -6.86
CA ILE A 80 5.80 1.11 -5.51
C ILE A 80 4.75 0.29 -4.80
N HIS A 81 3.47 0.64 -4.96
CA HIS A 81 2.35 -0.13 -4.44
C HIS A 81 2.32 -1.56 -4.99
N ILE A 82 2.53 -1.75 -6.30
CA ILE A 82 2.63 -3.08 -6.91
C ILE A 82 3.86 -3.82 -6.37
N LEU A 83 5.02 -3.16 -6.28
CA LEU A 83 6.27 -3.75 -5.81
C LEU A 83 6.15 -4.25 -4.36
N PHE A 84 5.50 -3.48 -3.49
CA PHE A 84 5.18 -3.89 -2.13
C PHE A 84 4.32 -5.16 -2.12
N HIS A 85 3.23 -5.18 -2.88
CA HIS A 85 2.35 -6.35 -2.94
C HIS A 85 2.98 -7.56 -3.62
N ASN A 86 3.95 -7.38 -4.51
CA ASN A 86 4.71 -8.48 -5.08
C ASN A 86 5.60 -9.15 -4.03
N THR A 87 6.01 -8.40 -3.00
CA THR A 87 6.84 -8.89 -1.91
C THR A 87 6.00 -9.52 -0.80
N TYR A 88 4.89 -8.90 -0.40
CA TYR A 88 4.13 -9.28 0.81
C TYR A 88 2.68 -9.74 0.57
N SER A 89 2.20 -9.79 -0.68
CA SER A 89 0.81 -10.07 -1.08
C SER A 89 -0.19 -8.93 -0.84
N TYR A 90 -1.42 -9.09 -1.35
CA TYR A 90 -2.53 -8.11 -1.29
C TYR A 90 -3.41 -8.19 -0.04
N HIS A 91 -3.10 -9.09 0.90
CA HIS A 91 -3.93 -9.35 2.09
C HIS A 91 -3.06 -9.44 3.34
N ASN A 92 -3.65 -9.19 4.52
CA ASN A 92 -2.97 -9.27 5.81
C ASN A 92 -1.72 -8.38 5.90
N ASN A 93 -1.71 -7.24 5.21
CA ASN A 93 -0.57 -6.34 5.28
C ASN A 93 -0.46 -5.69 6.65
N THR A 94 0.78 -5.52 7.12
CA THR A 94 1.09 -4.87 8.40
C THR A 94 2.06 -3.73 8.19
N LEU A 95 2.08 -2.81 9.16
CA LEU A 95 3.03 -1.70 9.16
C LEU A 95 4.49 -2.18 9.14
N GLU A 96 4.78 -3.28 9.84
CA GLU A 96 6.13 -3.87 9.88
C GLU A 96 6.60 -4.32 8.50
N GLN A 97 5.72 -4.90 7.68
CA GLN A 97 6.05 -5.26 6.30
C GLN A 97 6.42 -4.03 5.47
N LEU A 98 5.71 -2.90 5.67
CA LEU A 98 6.03 -1.67 4.96
C LEU A 98 7.36 -1.06 5.44
N LEU A 99 7.63 -1.05 6.75
CA LEU A 99 8.89 -0.58 7.30
C LEU A 99 10.08 -1.41 6.80
N GLU A 100 9.93 -2.74 6.78
CA GLU A 100 10.94 -3.64 6.22
C GLU A 100 11.13 -3.39 4.71
N PHE A 101 10.03 -3.20 3.96
CA PHE A 101 10.07 -2.86 2.55
C PHE A 101 10.86 -1.59 2.26
N LEU A 102 10.60 -0.51 3.02
CA LEU A 102 11.33 0.76 2.90
C LEU A 102 12.81 0.61 3.23
N THR A 103 13.13 -0.18 4.25
CA THR A 103 14.52 -0.49 4.64
C THR A 103 15.24 -1.23 3.51
N ARG A 104 14.59 -2.20 2.86
CA ARG A 104 15.15 -2.93 1.71
C ARG A 104 15.39 -2.00 0.51
N LEU A 105 14.52 -1.01 0.27
CA LEU A 105 14.75 -0.03 -0.79
C LEU A 105 16.03 0.78 -0.52
N LEU A 106 16.22 1.27 0.70
CA LEU A 106 17.44 2.00 1.10
C LEU A 106 18.72 1.18 0.88
N ILE A 107 18.71 -0.09 1.34
CA ILE A 107 19.88 -0.97 1.20
C ILE A 107 20.23 -1.20 -0.27
N LYS A 108 19.24 -1.46 -1.13
CA LYS A 108 19.49 -1.68 -2.57
C LYS A 108 20.19 -0.49 -3.23
N GLN A 109 19.76 0.73 -2.91
CA GLN A 109 20.40 1.93 -3.45
C GLN A 109 21.85 2.10 -3.00
N SER A 110 22.14 1.76 -1.74
CA SER A 110 23.51 1.81 -1.23
C SER A 110 24.44 0.79 -1.90
N GLN A 111 23.90 -0.33 -2.38
CA GLN A 111 24.67 -1.35 -3.09
C GLN A 111 24.87 -1.02 -4.57
N GLU A 112 23.89 -0.39 -5.22
CA GLU A 112 23.98 0.05 -6.62
C GLU A 112 24.92 1.26 -6.83
N SER A 113 25.23 2.01 -5.76
CA SER A 113 26.12 3.17 -5.79
C SER A 113 27.60 2.86 -5.53
N MET A 114 27.96 1.60 -5.29
CA MET A 114 29.36 1.16 -5.19
C MET A 114 29.90 0.87 -6.61
N PRO A 115 30.92 1.59 -7.11
CA PRO A 115 31.52 1.26 -8.40
C PRO A 115 32.17 -0.12 -8.30
N ILE A 116 31.70 -1.06 -9.12
CA ILE A 116 32.36 -2.35 -9.31
C ILE A 116 33.73 -2.06 -9.91
N SER A 117 34.77 -2.33 -9.12
CA SER A 117 36.16 -2.31 -9.57
C SER A 117 36.32 -3.18 -10.82
N SER A 118 36.72 -2.53 -11.91
CA SER A 118 37.34 -3.04 -13.15
C SER A 118 37.01 -4.48 -13.57
N GLN A 119 36.40 -4.59 -14.77
CA GLN A 119 36.24 -5.80 -15.62
C GLN A 119 34.84 -6.43 -15.59
N VAL A 120 33.86 -5.82 -16.26
CA VAL A 120 32.79 -6.60 -16.93
C VAL A 120 32.47 -5.94 -18.27
N ASN A 121 32.52 -6.77 -19.33
CA ASN A 121 32.21 -6.42 -20.71
C ASN A 121 30.81 -5.81 -20.84
N LEU A 122 30.75 -4.69 -21.56
CA LEU A 122 29.56 -3.89 -21.82
C LEU A 122 28.77 -4.50 -22.99
N GLU A 123 27.93 -5.49 -22.71
CA GLU A 123 26.79 -5.81 -23.58
C GLU A 123 25.49 -5.35 -22.91
N ARG A 124 25.20 -4.07 -23.14
CA ARG A 124 23.88 -3.46 -23.37
C ARG A 124 22.66 -4.29 -22.92
N LEU A 125 22.34 -4.22 -21.62
CA LEU A 125 20.95 -4.40 -21.17
C LEU A 125 20.28 -3.02 -21.12
N GLU A 126 19.42 -2.79 -22.11
CA GLU A 126 18.54 -1.63 -22.16
C GLU A 126 17.47 -1.71 -21.06
N GLY A 127 17.45 -0.68 -20.21
CA GLY A 127 16.22 -0.05 -19.72
C GLY A 127 15.39 -0.79 -18.69
N SER A 128 15.65 -0.53 -17.41
CA SER A 128 14.56 -0.16 -16.50
C SER A 128 15.10 0.84 -15.48
N GLU A 129 14.46 2.00 -15.43
CA GLU A 129 14.82 3.20 -14.68
C GLU A 129 15.05 2.89 -13.20
N THR A 130 16.31 2.83 -12.76
CA THR A 130 16.64 2.88 -11.33
C THR A 130 16.44 4.32 -10.85
N ARG A 131 15.19 4.68 -10.57
CA ARG A 131 14.89 5.93 -9.87
C ARG A 131 15.58 5.89 -8.51
N ALA A 132 16.61 6.71 -8.35
CA ALA A 132 17.25 6.94 -7.07
C ALA A 132 16.23 7.64 -6.14
N TYR A 133 15.67 6.89 -5.20
CA TYR A 133 14.99 7.40 -4.01
C TYR A 133 15.92 8.25 -3.15
N ASP A 134 15.38 9.30 -2.52
CA ASP A 134 16.10 10.14 -1.55
C ASP A 134 16.19 9.41 -0.19
N PRO A 135 17.40 9.05 0.30
CA PRO A 135 17.55 8.32 1.55
C PRO A 135 17.02 9.08 2.77
N ALA A 136 17.19 10.41 2.80
CA ALA A 136 16.73 11.23 3.91
C ALA A 136 15.20 11.24 4.01
N ARG A 137 14.52 11.27 2.87
CA ARG A 137 13.06 11.16 2.79
C ARG A 137 12.57 9.82 3.32
N ILE A 138 13.19 8.71 2.92
CA ILE A 138 12.76 7.38 3.40
C ILE A 138 13.01 7.24 4.91
N MET A 139 14.13 7.74 5.43
CA MET A 139 14.42 7.71 6.86
C MET A 139 13.39 8.50 7.67
N LYS A 140 13.07 9.73 7.25
CA LYS A 140 12.03 10.55 7.88
C LYS A 140 10.65 9.90 7.82
N LEU A 141 10.35 9.21 6.72
CA LEU A 141 9.11 8.44 6.57
C LEU A 141 9.09 7.26 7.56
N HIS A 142 10.19 6.53 7.69
CA HIS A 142 10.32 5.40 8.61
C HIS A 142 10.09 5.83 10.08
N GLU A 143 10.70 6.95 10.50
CA GLU A 143 10.47 7.54 11.82
C GLU A 143 9.01 7.94 12.05
N ARG A 144 8.40 8.64 11.07
CA ARG A 144 6.99 9.03 11.14
C ARG A 144 6.07 7.81 11.28
N LEU A 145 6.32 6.75 10.52
CA LEU A 145 5.55 5.50 10.58
C LEU A 145 5.71 4.80 11.94
N GLY A 146 6.90 4.85 12.54
CA GLY A 146 7.12 4.39 13.92
C GLY A 146 6.26 5.13 14.95
N GLY A 147 6.11 6.46 14.80
CA GLY A 147 5.21 7.26 15.64
C GLY A 147 3.73 6.89 15.46
N ILE A 148 3.30 6.67 14.22
CA ILE A 148 1.91 6.28 13.89
C ILE A 148 1.52 4.95 14.55
N LYS A 149 2.44 3.97 14.60
CA LYS A 149 2.20 2.68 15.27
C LYS A 149 1.70 2.87 16.71
N SER A 150 2.32 3.78 17.44
CA SER A 150 1.97 4.07 18.83
C SER A 150 0.58 4.70 18.98
N ASN A 151 0.11 5.42 17.97
CA ASN A 151 -1.21 6.05 17.98
C ASN A 151 -2.32 5.07 17.56
N LEU A 152 -2.09 4.26 16.52
CA LEU A 152 -3.07 3.27 16.06
C LEU A 152 -3.33 2.20 17.13
N ASN A 153 -2.31 1.82 17.91
CA ASN A 153 -2.47 0.87 19.02
C ASN A 153 -3.32 1.41 20.18
N LYS A 154 -3.51 2.73 20.28
CA LYS A 154 -4.34 3.37 21.33
C LYS A 154 -5.81 3.47 20.95
N ILE A 155 -6.17 3.23 19.68
CA ILE A 155 -7.55 3.30 19.23
C ILE A 155 -8.30 2.08 19.77
N PRO A 156 -9.30 2.26 20.67
CA PRO A 156 -10.03 1.14 21.24
C PRO A 156 -10.80 0.40 20.15
N ILE A 157 -10.80 -0.94 20.19
CA ILE A 157 -11.57 -1.80 19.30
C ILE A 157 -13.09 -1.51 19.40
N GLN A 158 -13.55 -0.86 20.48
CA GLN A 158 -14.96 -0.61 20.77
C GLN A 158 -15.54 0.74 20.29
N ASN A 159 -14.75 1.68 19.75
CA ASN A 159 -15.28 2.98 19.30
C ASN A 159 -15.72 3.00 17.82
N THR A 160 -16.46 1.97 17.39
CA THR A 160 -17.13 1.95 16.08
C THR A 160 -18.64 1.74 16.18
N VAL A 161 -19.25 2.15 17.31
CA VAL A 161 -20.72 2.20 17.44
C VAL A 161 -21.12 3.67 17.55
N LEU A 162 -21.16 4.35 16.41
CA LEU A 162 -22.05 5.48 16.09
C LEU A 162 -21.78 5.89 14.63
N ASN A 163 -22.08 4.98 13.72
CA ASN A 163 -22.70 5.30 12.43
C ASN A 163 -23.37 4.01 11.93
N GLN A 164 -24.69 4.09 11.86
CA GLN A 164 -25.60 2.96 11.71
C GLN A 164 -25.42 2.24 10.36
N SER A 165 -25.59 0.92 10.39
CA SER A 165 -25.81 0.01 9.26
C SER A 165 -24.64 -0.24 8.29
N LEU A 166 -23.59 -0.89 8.78
CA LEU A 166 -22.84 -1.83 7.95
C LEU A 166 -22.95 -3.20 8.60
N GLY A 167 -23.74 -4.08 7.98
CA GLY A 167 -23.82 -5.49 8.33
C GLY A 167 -22.44 -6.17 8.26
N PRO A 168 -22.33 -7.41 8.75
CA PRO A 168 -21.07 -8.13 8.81
C PRO A 168 -20.35 -8.07 7.46
N ILE A 169 -19.05 -7.75 7.50
CA ILE A 169 -18.17 -7.87 6.33
C ILE A 169 -17.95 -9.37 6.12
N ASP A 170 -18.94 -9.98 5.46
CA ASP A 170 -18.87 -11.35 5.03
C ASP A 170 -17.89 -11.39 3.84
N ASP A 171 -16.69 -11.92 4.07
CA ASP A 171 -15.78 -12.33 3.00
C ASP A 171 -16.08 -13.79 2.57
N SER A 172 -17.22 -14.37 3.01
CA SER A 172 -17.76 -15.66 2.53
C SER A 172 -18.73 -15.43 1.37
N ASP A 173 -18.21 -15.37 0.14
CA ASP A 173 -19.05 -15.69 -1.03
C ASP A 173 -19.15 -17.23 -1.07
N SER A 174 -20.05 -17.81 -0.27
CA SER A 174 -20.45 -19.22 -0.40
C SER A 174 -21.37 -19.38 -1.60
N GLU A 175 -20.99 -20.28 -2.50
CA GLU A 175 -21.81 -20.84 -3.58
C GLU A 175 -23.24 -21.15 -3.12
N SER A 176 -24.20 -20.74 -3.93
CA SER A 176 -25.45 -21.48 -4.11
C SER A 176 -25.73 -21.52 -5.61
N ASP A 177 -25.32 -22.62 -6.22
CA ASP A 177 -25.89 -23.09 -7.48
C ASP A 177 -27.41 -23.23 -7.28
N SER A 178 -28.16 -22.53 -8.12
CA SER A 178 -29.53 -22.89 -8.42
C SER A 178 -29.56 -23.36 -9.88
N GLU A 179 -29.46 -24.68 -10.04
CA GLU A 179 -30.04 -25.38 -11.17
C GLU A 179 -31.51 -24.95 -11.29
N GLU A 180 -31.91 -24.49 -12.47
CA GLU A 180 -33.32 -24.46 -12.84
C GLU A 180 -33.47 -25.17 -14.20
N ASN A 181 -34.40 -26.14 -14.17
CA ASN A 181 -34.79 -27.09 -15.21
C ASN A 181 -35.17 -26.46 -16.55
#